data_AF-A0A3D4QVJ0-F1
#
_entry.id   AF-A0A3D4QVJ0-F1
#
_cell.length_a   1.000
_cell.length_b   1.000
_cell.length_c   1.000
_cell.angle_alpha   90.00
_cell.angle_beta   90.00
_cell.angle_gamma   90.00
#
_symmetry.space_group_name_H-M   'P 1'
#
loop_
_entity.id
_entity.type
_entity.pdbx_description
1 polymer ?
#
loop_
_entity_poly.entity_id
_entity_poly.type
_entity_poly.pdbx_seq_one_letter_code
_entity_poly.pdbx_strand_id
1 'polypeptide(L)'
;MYRKIMEYLVEWKNSPYRKPLILQGARQVGKTYSILEFGREQYENVAYFNFETAPILIRTFDESIDPGYLIPVLSRISGQTIIREKTLIVLDEIQLCERALTSLKYFCETAPEYHIVA
;
A
#
# COMPACT_ATOMS: atom_id res chain seq x y z
N MET A 1 11.42 -2.39 -20.55
CA MET A 1 11.51 -1.83 -19.18
C MET A 1 10.22 -2.13 -18.40
N TYR A 2 9.04 -1.76 -18.92
CA TYR A 2 7.73 -2.11 -18.33
C TYR A 2 7.55 -3.60 -17.99
N ARG A 3 7.95 -4.48 -18.91
CA ARG A 3 7.83 -5.94 -18.71
C ARG A 3 8.59 -6.44 -17.47
N LYS A 4 9.78 -5.88 -17.20
CA LYS A 4 10.63 -6.28 -16.06
C LYS A 4 10.06 -5.81 -14.72
N ILE A 5 9.46 -4.60 -14.65
CA ILE A 5 8.87 -4.12 -13.40
C ILE A 5 7.60 -4.91 -13.07
N MET A 6 6.79 -5.25 -14.08
CA MET A 6 5.61 -6.08 -13.89
C MET A 6 5.96 -7.50 -13.43
N GLU A 7 6.96 -8.14 -14.05
CA GLU A 7 7.46 -9.45 -13.62
C GLU A 7 7.91 -9.42 -12.16
N TYR A 8 8.70 -8.40 -11.77
CA TYR A 8 9.11 -8.21 -10.38
C TYR A 8 7.93 -8.02 -9.41
N LEU A 9 6.92 -7.24 -9.78
CA LEU A 9 5.73 -7.02 -8.94
C LEU A 9 4.88 -8.29 -8.79
N VAL A 10 4.80 -9.11 -9.83
CA VAL A 10 4.12 -10.41 -9.79
C VAL A 10 4.88 -11.40 -8.90
N GLU A 11 6.20 -11.46 -9.03
CA GLU A 11 7.05 -12.26 -8.13
C GLU A 11 6.91 -11.82 -6.67
N TRP A 12 6.92 -10.50 -6.43
CA TRP A 12 6.68 -9.92 -5.11
C TRP A 12 5.32 -10.34 -4.54
N LYS A 13 4.25 -10.24 -5.32
CA LYS A 13 2.89 -10.65 -4.91
C LYS A 13 2.86 -12.14 -4.52
N ASN A 14 3.50 -13.01 -5.29
CA ASN A 14 3.43 -14.45 -5.10
C ASN A 14 4.38 -14.99 -4.02
N SER A 15 5.25 -14.14 -3.45
CA SER A 15 6.16 -14.55 -2.39
C SER A 15 5.41 -14.81 -1.07
N PRO A 16 5.59 -15.97 -0.42
CA PRO A 16 5.04 -16.24 0.91
C PRO A 16 5.72 -15.41 2.01
N TYR A 17 6.90 -14.85 1.74
CA TYR A 17 7.66 -13.99 2.64
C TYR A 17 7.63 -12.53 2.18
N ARG A 18 6.55 -12.12 1.51
CA ARG A 18 6.38 -10.78 0.95
C ARG A 18 6.47 -9.74 2.06
N LYS A 19 7.44 -8.83 1.92
CA LYS A 19 7.52 -7.61 2.71
C LYS A 19 6.73 -6.50 2.01
N PRO A 20 6.20 -5.50 2.74
CA PRO A 20 5.71 -4.28 2.12
C PRO A 20 6.75 -3.73 1.14
N LEU A 21 6.30 -3.40 -0.08
CA LEU A 21 7.19 -2.88 -1.11
C LEU A 21 7.34 -1.38 -0.93
N ILE A 22 8.58 -0.89 -0.85
CA ILE A 22 8.86 0.55 -0.79
C ILE A 22 9.48 1.01 -2.11
N LEU A 23 8.82 1.92 -2.83
CA LEU A 23 9.25 2.42 -4.12
C LEU A 23 10.10 3.69 -4.03
N GLN A 24 11.34 3.55 -3.55
CA GLN A 24 12.26 4.68 -3.42
C GLN A 24 12.69 5.30 -4.76
N GLY A 25 12.64 6.63 -4.89
CA GLY A 25 13.22 7.40 -6.01
C GLY A 25 12.44 8.66 -6.37
N ALA A 26 12.96 9.43 -7.34
CA ALA A 26 12.47 10.78 -7.66
C ALA A 26 10.96 10.84 -8.00
N ARG A 27 10.30 11.93 -7.57
CA ARG A 27 8.93 12.26 -7.96
C ARG A 27 8.83 12.34 -9.50
N GLN A 28 7.65 12.03 -10.05
CA GLN A 28 7.31 12.21 -11.48
C GLN A 28 7.97 11.24 -12.49
N VAL A 29 8.50 10.10 -12.05
CA VAL A 29 9.12 9.10 -12.95
C VAL A 29 8.20 7.95 -13.40
N GLY A 30 6.88 8.06 -13.16
CA GLY A 30 5.88 7.07 -13.64
C GLY A 30 5.70 5.83 -12.76
N LYS A 31 6.20 5.84 -11.52
CA LYS A 31 6.06 4.74 -10.56
C LYS A 31 4.62 4.48 -10.14
N THR A 32 3.90 5.52 -9.74
CA THR A 32 2.50 5.42 -9.32
C THR A 32 1.67 4.79 -10.42
N TYR A 33 1.91 5.18 -11.69
CA TYR A 33 1.23 4.56 -12.83
C TYR A 33 1.50 3.05 -12.89
N SER A 34 2.76 2.62 -12.78
CA SER A 34 3.11 1.19 -12.88
C SER A 34 2.46 0.36 -11.77
N ILE A 35 2.36 0.90 -10.55
CA ILE A 35 1.69 0.24 -9.42
C ILE A 35 0.17 0.20 -9.59
N LEU A 36 -0.43 1.29 -10.08
CA LEU A 36 -1.87 1.31 -10.32
C LEU A 36 -2.25 0.35 -11.45
N GLU A 37 -1.44 0.27 -12.51
CA GLU A 37 -1.65 -0.70 -13.59
C GLU A 37 -1.50 -2.13 -13.09
N PHE A 38 -0.44 -2.41 -12.33
CA PHE A 38 -0.27 -3.70 -11.66
C PHE A 38 -1.45 -4.05 -10.75
N GLY A 39 -1.92 -3.08 -9.97
CA GLY A 39 -3.10 -3.21 -9.13
C GLY A 39 -4.34 -3.61 -9.92
N ARG A 40 -4.59 -2.94 -11.06
CA ARG A 40 -5.73 -3.23 -11.94
C ARG A 40 -5.66 -4.61 -12.57
N GLU A 41 -4.47 -5.06 -12.96
CA GLU A 41 -4.31 -6.36 -13.62
C GLU A 41 -4.31 -7.54 -12.65
N GLN A 42 -3.84 -7.34 -11.41
CA GLN A 42 -3.54 -8.42 -10.47
C GLN A 42 -4.46 -8.49 -9.25
N TYR A 43 -5.32 -7.49 -9.01
CA TYR A 43 -6.16 -7.42 -7.83
C TYR A 43 -7.61 -7.15 -8.21
N GLU A 44 -8.55 -7.51 -7.32
CA GLU A 44 -9.97 -7.19 -7.50
C GLU A 44 -10.22 -5.69 -7.35
N ASN A 45 -9.46 -5.04 -6.47
CA ASN A 45 -9.50 -3.59 -6.29
C ASN A 45 -8.18 -3.03 -5.75
N VAL A 46 -8.03 -1.70 -5.87
CA VAL A 46 -6.88 -0.94 -5.39
C VAL A 46 -7.37 0.16 -4.44
N ALA A 47 -6.96 0.08 -3.18
CA ALA A 47 -7.17 1.12 -2.19
C ALA A 47 -5.97 2.08 -2.22
N TYR A 48 -6.15 3.22 -2.90
CA TYR A 48 -5.11 4.23 -3.09
C TYR A 48 -5.26 5.36 -2.07
N PHE A 49 -4.18 5.65 -1.35
CA PHE A 49 -4.10 6.67 -0.31
C PHE A 49 -2.89 7.56 -0.56
N ASN A 50 -3.09 8.88 -0.61
CA ASN A 50 -2.02 9.84 -0.86
C ASN A 50 -1.89 10.80 0.34
N PHE A 51 -0.76 10.74 1.04
CA PHE A 51 -0.55 11.49 2.28
C PHE A 51 -0.36 13.01 2.06
N GLU A 52 0.00 13.44 0.84
CA GLU A 52 0.13 14.87 0.50
C GLU A 52 -1.23 15.55 0.40
N THR A 53 -2.25 14.82 -0.09
CA THR A 53 -3.57 15.38 -0.40
C THR A 53 -4.66 15.04 0.63
N ALA A 54 -4.43 14.05 1.51
CA ALA A 54 -5.41 13.61 2.50
C ALA A 54 -4.89 13.72 3.94
N PRO A 55 -5.04 14.90 4.60
CA PRO A 55 -4.64 15.11 6.00
C PRO A 55 -5.29 14.14 7.00
N ILE A 56 -6.45 13.57 6.65
CA ILE A 56 -7.13 12.56 7.47
C ILE A 56 -6.29 11.29 7.65
N LEU A 57 -5.45 10.95 6.67
CA LEU A 57 -4.53 9.81 6.77
C LEU A 57 -3.54 10.04 7.90
N ILE A 58 -2.90 11.21 7.94
CA ILE A 58 -1.92 11.54 8.99
C ILE A 58 -2.53 11.36 10.38
N ARG A 59 -3.77 11.85 10.58
CA ARG A 59 -4.50 11.67 11.85
C ARG A 59 -4.80 10.20 12.15
N THR A 60 -5.23 9.45 11.16
CA THR A 60 -5.55 8.02 11.29
C THR A 60 -4.33 7.22 11.78
N PHE A 61 -3.15 7.45 11.19
CA PHE A 61 -1.92 6.77 11.58
C PHE A 61 -1.34 7.30 12.91
N ASP A 62 -1.71 8.52 13.32
CA ASP A 62 -1.36 9.08 14.63
C ASP A 62 -2.22 8.51 15.77
N GLU A 63 -3.45 8.10 15.50
CA GLU A 63 -4.27 7.40 16.49
C GLU A 63 -3.75 5.98 16.75
N SER A 64 -3.40 5.24 15.70
CA SER A 64 -2.84 3.89 15.83
C SER A 64 -2.07 3.46 14.59
N ILE A 65 -1.11 2.55 14.78
CA ILE A 65 -0.36 1.89 13.70
C ILE A 65 -0.70 0.39 13.59
N ASP A 66 -1.67 -0.07 14.38
CA ASP A 66 -2.13 -1.46 14.40
C ASP A 66 -2.96 -1.78 13.14
N PRO A 67 -2.63 -2.84 12.38
CA PRO A 67 -3.38 -3.24 11.19
C PRO A 67 -4.87 -3.50 11.45
N GLY A 68 -5.23 -4.05 12.61
CA GLY A 68 -6.61 -4.32 12.99
C GLY A 68 -7.45 -3.05 13.15
N TYR A 69 -6.83 -1.97 13.63
CA TYR A 69 -7.42 -0.63 13.63
C TYR A 69 -7.45 0.01 12.24
N LEU A 70 -6.33 -0.05 11.52
CA LEU A 70 -6.13 0.69 10.28
C LEU A 70 -7.02 0.18 9.14
N ILE A 71 -7.17 -1.14 8.97
CA ILE A 71 -7.90 -1.71 7.84
C ILE A 71 -9.36 -1.24 7.77
N PRO A 72 -10.17 -1.30 8.84
CA PRO A 72 -11.54 -0.78 8.82
C PRO A 72 -11.61 0.73 8.52
N VAL A 73 -10.68 1.53 9.07
CA VAL A 73 -10.67 2.98 8.87
C VAL A 73 -10.27 3.34 7.45
N LEU A 74 -9.21 2.72 6.93
CA LEU A 74 -8.75 2.90 5.56
C LEU A 74 -9.83 2.47 4.55
N SER A 75 -10.51 1.35 4.80
CA SER A 75 -11.65 0.90 3.99
C SER A 75 -12.78 1.95 3.94
N ARG A 76 -13.06 2.60 5.06
CA ARG A 76 -14.03 3.71 5.10
C ARG A 76 -13.54 4.93 4.32
N ILE A 77 -12.26 5.31 4.48
CA ILE A 77 -11.67 6.47 3.81
C ILE A 77 -11.67 6.30 2.29
N SER A 78 -11.31 5.11 1.79
CA SER A 78 -11.30 4.83 0.36
C SER A 78 -12.70 4.60 -0.23
N GLY A 79 -13.71 4.37 0.61
CA GLY A 79 -15.04 3.96 0.17
C GLY A 79 -15.07 2.57 -0.45
N GLN A 80 -14.03 1.75 -0.23
CA GLN A 80 -13.89 0.41 -0.79
C GLN A 80 -13.66 -0.61 0.31
N THR A 81 -14.16 -1.82 0.12
CA THR A 81 -13.80 -2.93 1.01
C THR A 81 -12.35 -3.32 0.77
N ILE A 82 -11.54 -3.36 1.82
CA ILE A 82 -10.17 -3.88 1.77
C ILE A 82 -10.22 -5.36 2.14
N ILE A 83 -9.93 -6.22 1.18
CA ILE A 83 -10.02 -7.67 1.31
C ILE A 83 -8.61 -8.25 1.24
N ARG A 84 -8.30 -9.10 2.22
CA ARG A 84 -7.05 -9.88 2.29
C ARG A 84 -6.75 -10.55 0.95
N GLU A 85 -5.50 -10.48 0.51
CA GLU A 85 -4.95 -11.08 -0.73
C GLU A 85 -5.57 -10.59 -2.06
N LYS A 86 -6.70 -9.87 -2.00
CA LYS A 86 -7.51 -9.45 -3.15
C LYS A 86 -7.45 -7.96 -3.40
N THR A 87 -7.08 -7.16 -2.40
CA THR A 87 -6.91 -5.71 -2.52
C THR A 87 -5.44 -5.34 -2.45
N LEU A 88 -5.00 -4.50 -3.39
CA LEU A 88 -3.71 -3.81 -3.29
C LEU A 88 -3.90 -2.50 -2.52
N ILE A 89 -3.17 -2.32 -1.44
CA ILE A 89 -3.14 -1.06 -0.69
C ILE A 89 -1.92 -0.26 -1.17
N VAL A 90 -2.16 0.97 -1.62
CA VAL A 90 -1.10 1.87 -2.09
C VAL A 90 -1.05 3.10 -1.17
N LEU A 91 0.10 3.31 -0.54
CA LEU A 91 0.38 4.40 0.38
C LEU A 91 1.37 5.37 -0.29
N ASP A 92 0.85 6.31 -1.08
CA ASP A 92 1.67 7.25 -1.86
C ASP A 92 2.14 8.43 -1.00
N GLU A 93 3.37 8.89 -1.26
CA GLU A 93 4.05 9.92 -0.47
C GLU A 93 4.11 9.60 1.05
N ILE A 94 4.24 8.30 1.40
CA ILE A 94 4.21 7.81 2.79
C ILE A 94 5.24 8.48 3.71
N GLN A 95 6.34 9.00 3.16
CA GLN A 95 7.38 9.71 3.92
C GLN A 95 6.87 11.00 4.58
N LEU A 96 5.71 11.51 4.18
CA LEU A 96 5.02 12.60 4.87
C LEU A 96 4.39 12.17 6.20
N CYS A 97 4.38 10.87 6.51
CA CYS A 97 3.87 10.31 7.76
C CYS A 97 4.79 9.19 8.30
N GLU A 98 5.68 9.54 9.22
CA GLU A 98 6.60 8.58 9.86
C GLU A 98 5.88 7.41 10.56
N ARG A 99 4.68 7.69 11.11
CA ARG A 99 3.86 6.65 11.73
C ARG A 99 3.31 5.64 10.73
N ALA A 100 2.98 6.09 9.51
CA ALA A 100 2.61 5.18 8.43
C ALA A 100 3.79 4.30 8.01
N LEU A 101 5.00 4.86 7.88
CA LEU A 101 6.22 4.06 7.64
C LEU A 101 6.43 3.01 8.74
N THR A 102 6.24 3.40 10.00
CA THR A 102 6.37 2.50 11.15
C THR A 102 5.33 1.38 11.11
N SER A 103 4.10 1.67 10.67
CA SER A 103 3.01 0.68 10.55
C SER A 103 3.35 -0.46 9.59
N LEU A 104 4.20 -0.23 8.58
CA LEU A 104 4.60 -1.27 7.62
C LEU A 104 5.20 -2.50 8.30
N LYS A 105 5.94 -2.29 9.39
CA LYS A 105 6.49 -3.39 10.19
C LYS A 105 5.38 -4.27 10.76
N TYR A 106 4.35 -3.66 11.32
CA TYR A 106 3.21 -4.36 11.92
C TYR A 106 2.39 -5.10 10.87
N PHE A 107 2.15 -4.49 9.70
CA PHE A 107 1.55 -5.22 8.58
C PHE A 107 2.37 -6.44 8.17
N CYS A 108 3.70 -6.34 8.13
CA CYS A 108 4.55 -7.47 7.81
C CYS A 108 4.53 -8.58 8.87
N GLU A 109 4.42 -8.21 10.16
CA GLU A 109 4.54 -9.14 11.29
C GLU A 109 3.20 -9.79 11.68
N THR A 110 2.11 -9.03 11.66
CA THR A 110 0.82 -9.46 12.22
C THR A 110 -0.29 -9.58 11.18
N ALA A 111 -0.15 -8.97 10.01
CA ALA A 111 -1.17 -8.97 8.97
C ALA A 111 -0.58 -9.08 7.54
N PRO A 112 0.32 -10.06 7.26
CA PRO A 112 1.04 -10.17 6.00
C PRO A 112 0.13 -10.46 4.80
N GLU A 113 -1.11 -10.90 5.04
CA GLU A 113 -2.12 -11.15 4.01
C GLU A 113 -2.63 -9.87 3.32
N TYR A 114 -2.33 -8.68 3.86
CA TYR A 114 -2.59 -7.41 3.18
C TYR A 114 -1.39 -7.00 2.34
N HIS A 115 -1.64 -6.78 1.04
CA HIS A 115 -0.58 -6.47 0.09
C HIS A 115 -0.41 -4.95 0.05
N ILE A 116 0.75 -4.47 0.50
CA ILE A 116 1.02 -3.03 0.66
C ILE A 116 2.21 -2.61 -0.19
N VAL A 117 2.01 -1.54 -0.95
CA VAL A 117 3.05 -0.79 -1.66
C VAL A 117 3.05 0.64 -1.13
N ALA A 118 4.23 1.18 -0.84
CA ALA A 118 4.45 2.50 -0.30
C ALA A 118 5.62 3.23 -0.97
#